data_AF-G7GCP2-F1
#
_entry.id   AF-G7GCP2-F1
#
_cell.length_a   1.000
_cell.length_b   1.000
_cell.length_c   1.000
_cell.angle_alpha   90.00
_cell.angle_beta   90.00
_cell.angle_gamma   90.00
#
_symmetry.space_group_name_H-M   'P 1'
#
loop_
_entity.id
_entity.type
_entity.pdbx_description
1 polymer ?
#
loop_
_entity_poly.entity_id
_entity_poly.type
_entity_poly.pdbx_seq_one_letter_code
_entity_poly.pdbx_strand_id
1 'polypeptide(L)' 'MTQGKLADLVILDKNPLSIPSKEIKNIKIIATYKEGNLIYQQPTR' A
#
# COMPACT_ATOMS: atom_id res chain seq x y z
N MET A 1 -11.69 -7.45 -24.86
CA MET A 1 -11.66 -6.94 -23.48
C MET A 1 -10.21 -6.62 -23.14
N THR A 2 -9.76 -5.37 -23.32
CA THR A 2 -8.36 -5.04 -23.00
C THR A 2 -8.27 -4.74 -21.51
N GLN A 3 -7.96 -5.75 -20.72
CA GLN A 3 -7.51 -5.59 -19.35
C GLN A 3 -6.16 -4.83 -19.42
N GLY A 4 -6.14 -3.55 -19.03
CA GLY A 4 -5.09 -2.64 -19.53
C GLY A 4 -4.76 -1.44 -18.67
N LYS A 5 -5.00 -1.48 -17.35
CA LYS A 5 -4.37 -0.51 -16.44
C LYS A 5 -3.55 -1.29 -15.42
N LEU A 6 -2.24 -1.25 -15.60
CA LEU A 6 -1.29 -1.75 -14.62
C LEU A 6 -1.46 -0.88 -13.37
N ALA A 7 -1.96 -1.48 -12.30
CA ALA A 7 -2.25 -0.78 -11.06
C ALA A 7 -1.07 -0.93 -10.10
N ASP A 8 -0.46 0.19 -9.76
CA ASP A 8 0.49 0.29 -8.67
C ASP A 8 -0.26 0.75 -7.42
N LEU A 9 -0.25 -0.09 -6.39
CA LEU A 9 -1.03 0.10 -5.17
C LEU A 9 -0.18 -0.20 -3.93
N VAL A 10 -0.44 0.54 -2.86
CA VAL A 10 0.17 0.32 -1.54
C VAL A 10 -0.94 0.21 -0.51
N ILE A 11 -0.90 -0.84 0.30
CA ILE A 11 -1.81 -1.06 1.42
C ILE A 11 -1.13 -0.60 2.70
N LEU A 12 -1.82 0.24 3.46
CA LEU A 12 -1.31 0.91 4.66
C LEU A 12 -2.10 0.44 5.89
N ASP A 13 -1.45 0.38 7.06
CA ASP A 13 -2.11 0.04 8.32
C ASP A 13 -3.00 1.15 8.89
N LYS A 14 -2.84 2.37 8.38
CA LYS A 14 -3.60 3.56 8.79
C LYS A 14 -3.95 4.43 7.59
N ASN A 15 -5.08 5.13 7.69
CA ASN A 15 -5.49 6.12 6.70
C ASN A 15 -4.68 7.43 6.88
N PRO A 16 -3.88 7.84 5.88
CA PRO A 16 -3.06 9.05 5.97
C PRO A 16 -3.88 10.35 6.05
N LEU A 17 -5.16 10.32 5.64
CA LEU A 17 -6.06 11.49 5.69
C LEU A 17 -6.73 11.67 7.04
N SER A 18 -6.68 10.67 7.91
CA SER A 18 -7.34 10.71 9.23
C SER A 18 -6.36 10.85 10.40
N ILE A 19 -5.06 11.05 10.14
CA ILE A 19 -4.02 11.16 11.17
C ILE A 19 -3.24 12.48 11.05
N PRO A 20 -2.56 12.95 12.11
CA PRO A 20 -1.69 14.11 12.01
C PRO A 20 -0.58 13.93 10.98
N SER A 21 -0.27 14.98 10.22
CA SER A 21 0.75 14.94 9.16
C SER A 21 2.12 14.44 9.64
N LYS A 22 2.50 14.78 10.88
CA LYS A 22 3.75 14.34 11.51
C LYS A 22 3.82 12.82 11.75
N GLU A 23 2.68 12.14 11.80
CA GLU A 23 2.58 10.70 12.03
C GLU A 23 2.55 9.89 10.74
N ILE A 24 2.35 10.52 9.57
CA ILE A 24 2.31 9.84 8.26
C ILE A 24 3.57 8.99 8.03
N LYS A 25 4.74 9.47 8.43
CA LYS A 25 6.02 8.75 8.32
C LYS A 25 6.08 7.45 9.15
N ASN A 26 5.19 7.27 10.12
CA ASN A 26 5.12 6.10 10.99
C ASN A 26 4.08 5.07 10.52
N ILE A 27 3.32 5.36 9.46
CA ILE A 27 2.40 4.41 8.85
C ILE A 27 3.19 3.22 8.34
N LYS A 28 2.72 2.01 8.63
CA LYS A 28 3.33 0.78 8.16
C LYS A 28 2.72 0.38 6.83
N ILE A 29 3.58 -0.03 5.91
CA ILE A 29 3.17 -0.68 4.67
C ILE A 29 2.85 -2.13 4.99
N ILE A 30 1.64 -2.57 4.66
CA ILE A 30 1.20 -3.96 4.80
C ILE A 30 1.51 -4.74 3.53
N ALA A 31 1.25 -4.16 2.36
CA ALA A 31 1.50 -4.80 1.08
C ALA A 31 1.78 -3.78 -0.02
N THR A 32 2.56 -4.18 -1.01
CA THR A 32 2.80 -3.38 -2.23
C THR A 32 2.50 -4.25 -3.43
N TYR A 33 1.65 -3.73 -4.32
CA TYR A 33 1.35 -4.32 -5.61
C TYR A 33 1.91 -3.43 -6.71
N LYS A 34 2.69 -4.03 -7.60
CA LYS A 34 3.18 -3.37 -8.80
C LYS A 34 2.60 -4.07 -10.01
N GLU A 35 1.94 -3.32 -10.89
CA GLU A 35 1.31 -3.89 -12.08
C GLU A 35 0.33 -5.04 -11.75
N GLY A 36 -0.32 -4.98 -10.58
CA GLY A 36 -1.18 -6.05 -10.05
C GLY A 36 -0.46 -7.22 -9.37
N ASN A 37 0.87 -7.27 -9.39
CA ASN A 37 1.67 -8.33 -8.75
C ASN A 37 2.09 -7.92 -7.33
N LEU A 38 1.89 -8.81 -6.35
CA LEU A 38 2.37 -8.62 -4.98
C LEU A 38 3.91 -8.69 -4.96
N ILE A 39 4.56 -7.58 -4.62
CA ILE A 39 6.03 -7.49 -4.55
C ILE A 39 6.55 -7.34 -3.12
N TYR A 40 5.67 -6.99 -2.18
CA TYR A 40 6.00 -6.88 -0.77
C TYR A 40 4.78 -7.22 0.06
N GLN A 41 4.98 -8.01 1.12
CA GLN A 41 4.00 -8.25 2.16
C GLN A 41 4.69 -8.24 3.51
N GLN A 42 4.13 -7.51 4.46
CA GLN A 42 4.62 -7.51 5.83
C GLN A 42 4.47 -8.93 6.41
N PRO A 43 5.55 -9.54 6.93
CA PRO A 43 5.46 -10.87 7.52
C PRO A 43 4.62 -10.83 8.80
N THR A 44 3.60 -11.67 8.87
CA THR A 44 2.87 -11.94 10.10
C THR A 44 3.78 -12.80 10.99
N ARG A 45 4.16 -12.26 12.15
CA ARG A 45 4.78 -13.04 13.23
C ARG A 45 3.71 -13.58 14.17
#